data_AF-A0A257NAV5-F1
#
_entry.id   AF-A0A257NAV5-F1
#
_cell.length_a   1.000
_cell.length_b   1.000
_cell.length_c   1.000
_cell.angle_alpha   90.00
_cell.angle_beta   90.00
_cell.angle_gamma   90.00
#
_symmetry.space_group_name_H-M   'P 1'
#
loop_
_entity.id
_entity.type
_entity.pdbx_description
1 polymer ?
#
loop_
_entity_poly.entity_id
_entity_poly.type
_entity_poly.pdbx_seq_one_letter_code
_entity_poly.pdbx_strand_id
1 'polypeptide(L)'
;MGKASRKKHLQRQQKQYGGSKLSAALIELCEPFEPENLSAKEFEKLIALAAVAWNIAVLPKEERLEKLTAFIETMPNMKEELKSEIDTVLHDNSKDTDFAPATTMLHFIGAMIQRKDELFPNDIRLVLNYNVKDCPEGPHLSVSSAPINPERINTDIIS
;
A
#
# COMPACT_ATOMS: atom_id res chain seq x y z
N MET A 1 -27.92 -17.13 -1.37
CA MET A 1 -26.78 -17.34 -0.44
C MET A 1 -26.64 -16.14 0.51
N GLY A 2 -26.97 -16.34 1.80
CA GLY A 2 -27.32 -15.27 2.74
C GLY A 2 -26.15 -14.54 3.40
N LYS A 3 -26.40 -13.28 3.80
CA LYS A 3 -25.48 -12.36 4.50
C LYS A 3 -24.77 -13.00 5.72
N ALA A 4 -25.42 -13.98 6.36
CA ALA A 4 -24.86 -14.74 7.49
C ALA A 4 -23.64 -15.60 7.11
N SER A 5 -23.59 -16.17 5.91
CA SER A 5 -22.46 -16.99 5.43
C SER A 5 -21.20 -16.14 5.21
N ARG A 6 -21.38 -14.96 4.59
CA ARG A 6 -20.30 -13.97 4.38
C ARG A 6 -19.71 -13.47 5.70
N LYS A 7 -20.56 -13.16 6.69
CA LYS A 7 -20.11 -12.68 8.01
C LYS A 7 -19.29 -13.75 8.77
N LYS A 8 -19.71 -15.02 8.71
CA LYS A 8 -18.99 -16.14 9.35
C LYS A 8 -17.63 -16.40 8.69
N HIS A 9 -17.55 -16.29 7.36
CA HIS A 9 -16.28 -16.40 6.63
C HIS A 9 -15.32 -15.25 6.97
N LEU A 10 -15.81 -14.00 6.97
CA LEU A 10 -15.02 -12.82 7.36
C LEU A 10 -14.47 -12.92 8.80
N GLN A 11 -15.29 -13.37 9.76
CA GLN A 11 -14.84 -13.55 11.14
C GLN A 11 -13.79 -14.66 11.28
N ARG A 12 -13.93 -15.76 10.52
CA ARG A 12 -12.89 -16.80 10.46
C ARG A 12 -11.58 -16.26 9.88
N GLN A 13 -11.65 -15.51 8.79
CA GLN A 13 -10.48 -14.87 8.19
C GLN A 13 -9.83 -13.87 9.16
N GLN A 14 -10.61 -13.03 9.86
CA GLN A 14 -10.08 -12.08 10.84
C GLN A 14 -9.36 -12.80 11.97
N LYS A 15 -9.93 -13.88 12.53
CA LYS A 15 -9.28 -14.68 13.58
C LYS A 15 -7.94 -15.28 13.14
N GLN A 16 -7.76 -15.59 11.87
CA GLN A 16 -6.49 -16.10 11.33
C GLN A 16 -5.37 -15.05 11.40
N TYR A 17 -5.72 -13.75 11.39
CA TYR A 17 -4.77 -12.63 11.41
C TYR A 17 -4.91 -11.81 12.70
N GLY A 18 -4.94 -12.48 13.85
CA GLY A 18 -4.99 -11.83 15.18
C GLY A 18 -6.32 -11.14 15.51
N GLY A 19 -7.37 -11.33 14.69
CA GLY A 19 -8.65 -10.63 14.83
C GLY A 19 -8.74 -9.31 14.06
N SER A 20 -7.65 -8.87 13.43
CA SER A 20 -7.58 -7.54 12.82
C SER A 20 -8.24 -7.47 11.44
N LYS A 21 -9.10 -6.46 11.26
CA LYS A 21 -9.64 -6.09 9.95
C LYS A 21 -8.52 -5.47 9.12
N LEU A 22 -8.40 -5.87 7.85
CA LEU A 22 -7.39 -5.29 6.97
C LEU A 22 -7.58 -3.77 6.77
N SER A 23 -8.82 -3.30 6.80
CA SER A 23 -9.11 -1.86 6.78
C SER A 23 -8.55 -1.10 7.99
N ALA A 24 -8.56 -1.70 9.17
CA ALA A 24 -7.96 -1.10 10.37
C ALA A 24 -6.43 -1.12 10.27
N ALA A 25 -5.85 -2.23 9.79
CA ALA A 25 -4.41 -2.35 9.59
C ALA A 25 -3.86 -1.34 8.56
N LEU A 26 -4.60 -1.07 7.47
CA LEU A 26 -4.22 -0.03 6.51
C LEU A 26 -4.29 1.38 7.11
N ILE A 27 -5.25 1.66 7.98
CA ILE A 27 -5.32 2.96 8.69
C ILE A 27 -4.12 3.10 9.64
N GLU A 28 -3.82 2.07 10.43
CA GLU A 28 -2.66 2.04 11.35
C GLU A 28 -1.31 2.14 10.60
N LEU A 29 -1.27 1.66 9.36
CA LEU A 29 -0.13 1.83 8.47
C LEU A 29 0.05 3.29 8.03
N CYS A 30 -1.06 4.01 7.83
CA CYS A 30 -1.08 5.40 7.35
C CYS A 30 -0.83 6.42 8.45
N GLU A 31 -1.10 6.10 9.72
CA GLU A 31 -1.08 7.03 10.85
C GLU A 31 0.15 7.98 10.89
N PRO A 32 1.41 7.55 10.66
CA PRO A 32 2.56 8.46 10.69
C PRO A 32 2.63 9.45 9.53
N PHE A 33 1.82 9.24 8.49
CA PHE A 33 1.82 9.97 7.24
C PHE A 33 0.55 10.84 7.08
N GLU A 34 -0.31 10.87 8.09
CA GLU A 34 -1.51 11.71 8.09
C GLU A 34 -1.14 13.16 8.48
N PRO A 35 -1.30 14.15 7.57
CA PRO A 35 -1.19 15.56 7.91
C PRO A 35 -2.36 15.99 8.78
N GLU A 36 -2.15 17.02 9.62
CA GLU A 36 -3.12 17.51 10.61
C GLU A 36 -4.51 17.85 10.04
N ASN A 37 -4.60 18.21 8.75
CA ASN A 37 -5.85 18.56 8.06
C ASN A 37 -6.00 17.80 6.73
N LEU A 38 -5.93 16.48 6.79
CA LEU A 38 -6.08 15.61 5.62
C LEU A 38 -7.52 15.68 5.06
N SER A 39 -7.67 16.12 3.81
CA SER A 39 -8.95 16.07 3.11
C SER A 39 -9.32 14.63 2.72
N ALA A 40 -10.60 14.37 2.47
CA ALA A 40 -11.08 13.04 2.02
C ALA A 40 -10.34 12.53 0.78
N LYS A 41 -10.02 13.41 -0.17
CA LYS A 41 -9.30 13.09 -1.40
C LYS A 41 -7.83 12.75 -1.13
N GLU A 42 -7.20 13.43 -0.18
CA GLU A 42 -5.82 13.12 0.21
C GLU A 42 -5.77 11.83 1.02
N PHE A 43 -6.76 11.58 1.87
CA PHE A 43 -6.92 10.29 2.56
C PHE A 43 -7.09 9.14 1.56
N GLU A 44 -7.92 9.30 0.53
CA GLU A 44 -8.07 8.29 -0.51
C GLU A 44 -6.75 7.99 -1.24
N LYS A 45 -5.95 9.01 -1.55
CA LYS A 45 -4.61 8.82 -2.11
C LYS A 45 -3.67 8.10 -1.15
N LEU A 46 -3.71 8.45 0.13
CA LEU A 46 -2.88 7.81 1.16
C LEU A 46 -3.22 6.33 1.30
N ILE A 47 -4.51 5.98 1.31
CA ILE A 47 -4.98 4.60 1.28
C ILE A 47 -4.54 3.87 0.00
N ALA A 48 -4.56 4.55 -1.15
CA ALA A 48 -4.09 3.96 -2.41
C ALA A 48 -2.60 3.55 -2.30
N LEU A 49 -1.76 4.43 -1.77
CA LEU A 49 -0.33 4.16 -1.56
C LEU A 49 -0.13 3.04 -0.53
N ALA A 50 -0.88 3.07 0.58
CA ALA A 50 -0.81 2.02 1.60
C ALA A 50 -1.23 0.65 1.06
N ALA A 51 -2.24 0.58 0.20
CA ALA A 51 -2.66 -0.67 -0.44
C ALA A 51 -1.56 -1.25 -1.35
N VAL A 52 -0.84 -0.39 -2.08
CA VAL A 52 0.30 -0.79 -2.92
C VAL A 52 1.47 -1.27 -2.06
N ALA A 53 1.85 -0.46 -1.06
CA ALA A 53 2.90 -0.82 -0.11
C ALA A 53 2.61 -2.16 0.58
N TRP A 54 1.35 -2.35 1.02
CA TRP A 54 0.88 -3.59 1.61
C TRP A 54 1.05 -4.78 0.66
N ASN A 55 0.57 -4.67 -0.57
CA ASN A 55 0.65 -5.75 -1.56
C ASN A 55 2.09 -6.12 -1.91
N ILE A 56 2.97 -5.12 -2.08
CA ILE A 56 4.40 -5.35 -2.33
C ILE A 56 5.04 -6.05 -1.12
N ALA A 57 4.71 -5.62 0.09
CA ALA A 57 5.26 -6.20 1.32
C ALA A 57 4.77 -7.63 1.62
N VAL A 58 3.72 -8.11 0.94
CA VAL A 58 3.30 -9.51 1.01
C VAL A 58 4.20 -10.43 0.16
N LEU A 59 4.90 -9.89 -0.82
CA LEU A 59 5.79 -10.65 -1.70
C LEU A 59 7.12 -10.99 -1.01
N PRO A 60 7.83 -12.05 -1.48
CA PRO A 60 9.21 -12.32 -1.09
C PRO A 60 10.10 -11.09 -1.28
N LYS A 61 11.05 -10.88 -0.36
CA LYS A 61 11.87 -9.65 -0.31
C LYS A 61 12.63 -9.40 -1.62
N GLU A 62 13.02 -10.47 -2.28
CA GLU A 62 13.77 -10.50 -3.52
C GLU A 62 12.94 -9.96 -4.70
N GLU A 63 11.62 -10.10 -4.67
CA GLU A 63 10.70 -9.65 -5.75
C GLU A 63 10.22 -8.21 -5.55
N ARG A 64 10.33 -7.67 -4.32
CA ARG A 64 9.71 -6.38 -3.96
C ARG A 64 10.26 -5.21 -4.78
N LEU A 65 11.57 -5.20 -5.04
CA LEU A 65 12.23 -4.13 -5.80
C LEU A 65 11.72 -4.09 -7.24
N GLU A 66 11.58 -5.26 -7.88
CA GLU A 66 11.05 -5.38 -9.24
C GLU A 66 9.60 -4.88 -9.29
N LYS A 67 8.75 -5.31 -8.35
CA LYS A 67 7.33 -4.89 -8.34
C LYS A 67 7.14 -3.41 -8.00
N LEU A 68 7.98 -2.86 -7.12
CA LEU A 68 7.99 -1.43 -6.86
C LEU A 68 8.38 -0.64 -8.12
N THR A 69 9.42 -1.10 -8.82
CA THR A 69 9.87 -0.48 -10.08
C THR A 69 8.78 -0.54 -11.14
N ALA A 70 8.16 -1.70 -11.34
CA ALA A 70 7.05 -1.86 -12.29
C ALA A 70 5.87 -0.95 -11.94
N PHE A 71 5.53 -0.80 -10.65
CA PHE A 71 4.49 0.12 -10.21
C PHE A 71 4.82 1.57 -10.61
N ILE A 72 6.06 2.02 -10.39
CA ILE A 72 6.52 3.36 -10.80
C ILE A 72 6.35 3.58 -12.29
N GLU A 73 6.69 2.57 -13.11
CA GLU A 73 6.57 2.66 -14.56
C GLU A 73 5.14 2.76 -15.07
N THR A 74 4.16 2.26 -14.31
CA THR A 74 2.73 2.43 -14.65
C THR A 74 2.21 3.84 -14.41
N MET A 75 2.97 4.70 -13.75
CA MET A 75 2.61 6.09 -13.49
C MET A 75 3.31 7.02 -14.49
N PRO A 76 2.61 7.49 -15.55
CA PRO A 76 3.23 8.25 -16.63
C PRO A 76 3.87 9.57 -16.16
N ASN A 77 3.26 10.27 -15.19
CA ASN A 77 3.80 11.52 -14.68
C ASN A 77 5.03 11.31 -13.80
N MET A 78 5.13 10.16 -13.11
CA MET A 78 6.17 9.93 -12.12
C MET A 78 7.51 9.56 -12.74
N LYS A 79 7.50 8.87 -13.88
CA LYS A 79 8.72 8.57 -14.61
C LYS A 79 9.39 9.83 -15.14
N GLU A 80 8.61 10.80 -15.61
CA GLU A 80 9.12 12.07 -16.11
C GLU A 80 9.52 13.00 -14.97
N GLU A 81 8.76 13.06 -13.87
CA GLU A 81 9.15 13.76 -12.65
C GLU A 81 10.46 13.20 -12.08
N LEU A 82 10.57 11.88 -11.90
CA LEU A 82 11.79 11.24 -11.40
C LEU A 82 13.01 11.46 -12.31
N LYS A 83 12.84 11.41 -13.64
CA LYS A 83 13.93 11.75 -14.57
C LYS A 83 14.35 13.20 -14.45
N SER A 84 13.39 14.12 -14.40
CA SER A 84 13.64 15.56 -14.24
C SER A 84 14.34 15.85 -12.90
N GLU A 85 14.00 15.12 -11.84
CA GLU A 85 14.63 15.19 -10.52
C GLU A 85 16.10 14.73 -10.57
N ILE A 86 16.36 13.57 -11.18
CA ILE A 86 17.72 13.05 -11.36
C ILE A 86 18.58 14.03 -12.18
N ASP A 87 18.02 14.56 -13.28
CA ASP A 87 18.69 15.56 -14.12
C ASP A 87 19.06 16.82 -13.31
N THR A 88 18.12 17.31 -12.49
CA THR A 88 18.35 18.48 -11.62
C THR A 88 19.45 18.20 -10.59
N VAL A 89 19.43 17.06 -9.89
CA VAL A 89 20.46 16.73 -8.87
C VAL A 89 21.85 16.53 -9.50
N LEU A 90 21.93 15.99 -10.71
CA LEU A 90 23.20 15.80 -11.41
C LEU A 90 23.79 17.12 -11.96
N HIS A 91 22.95 18.13 -12.18
CA HIS A 91 23.33 19.38 -12.84
C HIS A 91 23.27 20.63 -11.94
N ASP A 92 22.60 20.58 -10.80
CA ASP A 92 22.50 21.65 -9.81
C ASP A 92 23.16 21.23 -8.49
N ASN A 93 24.22 21.94 -8.10
CA ASN A 93 25.00 21.69 -6.86
C ASN A 93 24.44 22.44 -5.64
N SER A 94 23.25 23.05 -5.73
CA SER A 94 22.63 23.73 -4.59
C SER A 94 22.08 22.72 -3.57
N LYS A 95 22.57 22.80 -2.33
CA LYS A 95 22.31 21.84 -1.24
C LYS A 95 20.91 21.92 -0.61
N ASP A 96 20.03 22.75 -1.16
CA ASP A 96 18.72 23.07 -0.60
C ASP A 96 17.59 22.52 -1.49
N THR A 97 17.75 21.31 -2.04
CA THR A 97 16.66 20.63 -2.70
C THR A 97 15.77 19.99 -1.63
N ASP A 98 14.66 20.65 -1.29
CA ASP A 98 13.52 19.98 -0.67
C ASP A 98 13.25 18.69 -1.46
N PHE A 99 13.24 17.53 -0.79
CA PHE A 99 13.11 16.23 -1.44
C PHE A 99 11.92 16.25 -2.40
N ALA A 100 12.21 16.06 -3.68
CA ALA A 100 11.23 16.27 -4.73
C ALA A 100 10.06 15.24 -4.67
N PRO A 101 8.89 15.55 -5.26
CA PRO A 101 7.65 14.81 -5.02
C PRO A 101 7.72 13.30 -5.28
N ALA A 102 8.43 12.86 -6.34
CA ALA A 102 8.56 11.43 -6.65
C ALA A 102 9.45 10.71 -5.61
N THR A 103 10.56 11.35 -5.24
CA THR A 103 11.46 10.84 -4.18
C THR A 103 10.75 10.75 -2.82
N THR A 104 9.93 11.75 -2.48
CA THR A 104 9.13 11.76 -1.24
C THR A 104 8.09 10.64 -1.21
N MET A 105 7.40 10.38 -2.33
CA MET A 105 6.42 9.31 -2.40
C MET A 105 7.06 7.92 -2.30
N LEU A 106 8.21 7.71 -2.94
CA LEU A 106 8.97 6.46 -2.83
C LEU A 106 9.45 6.21 -1.41
N HIS A 107 9.87 7.27 -0.72
CA HIS A 107 10.21 7.21 0.69
C HIS A 107 9.01 6.76 1.55
N PHE A 108 7.81 7.29 1.29
CA PHE A 108 6.60 6.85 1.97
C PHE A 108 6.23 5.39 1.68
N ILE A 109 6.27 4.95 0.43
CA ILE A 109 5.99 3.55 0.10
C ILE A 109 6.99 2.62 0.79
N GLY A 110 8.29 2.94 0.75
CA GLY A 110 9.33 2.17 1.43
C GLY A 110 9.11 2.11 2.95
N ALA A 111 8.80 3.24 3.58
CA ALA A 111 8.51 3.32 5.01
C ALA A 111 7.25 2.52 5.38
N MET A 112 6.20 2.55 4.54
CA MET A 112 4.99 1.74 4.72
C MET A 112 5.28 0.24 4.56
N ILE A 113 6.10 -0.18 3.58
CA ILE A 113 6.50 -1.59 3.43
C ILE A 113 7.19 -2.07 4.70
N GLN A 114 8.15 -1.30 5.22
CA GLN A 114 8.87 -1.63 6.45
C GLN A 114 7.91 -1.70 7.65
N ARG A 115 7.06 -0.69 7.82
CA ARG A 115 6.10 -0.63 8.93
C ARG A 115 5.09 -1.79 8.87
N LYS A 116 4.68 -2.24 7.69
CA LYS A 116 3.84 -3.43 7.53
C LYS A 116 4.56 -4.69 8.01
N ASP A 117 5.85 -4.84 7.69
CA ASP A 117 6.64 -5.99 8.14
C ASP A 117 6.80 -6.00 9.68
N GLU A 118 6.90 -4.82 10.31
CA GLU A 118 7.03 -4.67 11.76
C GLU A 118 5.72 -4.93 12.51
N LEU A 119 4.60 -4.33 12.05
CA LEU A 119 3.31 -4.39 12.74
C LEU A 119 2.48 -5.63 12.37
N PHE A 120 2.57 -6.09 11.11
CA PHE A 120 1.72 -7.14 10.55
C PHE A 120 2.53 -8.24 9.81
N PRO A 121 3.56 -8.84 10.43
CA PRO A 121 4.46 -9.79 9.76
C PRO A 121 3.75 -11.04 9.22
N ASN A 122 2.68 -11.48 9.90
CA ASN A 122 1.95 -12.69 9.55
C ASN A 122 0.75 -12.45 8.62
N ASP A 123 0.48 -11.20 8.27
CA ASP A 123 -0.63 -10.87 7.38
C ASP A 123 -0.17 -10.92 5.92
N ILE A 124 -0.65 -11.96 5.23
CA ILE A 124 -0.34 -12.27 3.84
C ILE A 124 -1.54 -12.01 2.92
N ARG A 125 -2.53 -11.25 3.40
CA ARG A 125 -3.69 -10.88 2.59
C ARG A 125 -3.27 -9.84 1.55
N LEU A 126 -3.64 -10.04 0.30
CA LEU A 126 -3.59 -9.00 -0.72
C LEU A 126 -4.85 -8.14 -0.66
N VAL A 127 -4.66 -6.83 -0.80
CA VAL A 127 -5.72 -5.85 -1.05
C VAL A 127 -6.15 -6.01 -2.51
N LEU A 128 -7.40 -6.44 -2.73
CA LEU A 128 -7.98 -6.61 -4.06
C LEU A 128 -8.73 -5.37 -4.51
N ASN A 129 -9.42 -4.72 -3.57
CA ASN A 129 -10.18 -3.50 -3.80
C ASN A 129 -10.40 -2.78 -2.48
N TYR A 130 -10.56 -1.46 -2.53
CA TYR A 130 -10.96 -0.64 -1.39
C TYR A 130 -11.99 0.41 -1.82
N ASN A 131 -12.70 0.94 -0.85
CA ASN A 131 -13.66 2.02 -1.05
C ASN A 131 -13.59 2.94 0.17
N VAL A 132 -13.36 4.23 -0.10
CA VAL A 132 -13.42 5.31 0.89
C VAL A 132 -14.76 6.03 0.70
N LYS A 133 -15.52 6.19 1.79
CA LYS A 133 -16.76 6.95 1.79
C LYS A 133 -16.70 8.07 2.80
N ASP A 134 -17.07 9.27 2.39
CA ASP A 134 -17.32 10.35 3.35
C ASP A 134 -18.57 10.05 4.16
N CYS A 135 -18.43 10.09 5.48
CA CYS A 135 -19.51 9.94 6.44
C CYS A 135 -19.47 11.10 7.45
N PRO A 136 -20.58 11.43 8.14
CA PRO A 136 -20.61 12.50 9.14
C PRO A 136 -19.60 12.34 10.29
N GLU A 137 -19.16 11.10 10.56
CA GLU A 137 -18.19 10.75 11.61
C GLU A 137 -16.73 10.74 11.10
N GLY A 138 -16.51 11.02 9.80
CA GLY A 138 -15.21 10.95 9.13
C GLY A 138 -15.20 9.95 7.96
N PRO A 139 -14.06 9.83 7.24
CA PRO A 139 -13.94 8.92 6.12
C PRO A 139 -13.99 7.45 6.58
N HIS A 140 -14.84 6.65 5.93
CA HIS A 140 -15.01 5.22 6.21
C HIS A 140 -14.31 4.37 5.14
N LEU A 141 -13.34 3.56 5.56
CA LEU A 141 -12.63 2.63 4.69
C LEU A 141 -13.23 1.21 4.73
N SER A 142 -13.58 0.69 3.56
CA SER A 142 -13.93 -0.72 3.33
C SER A 142 -12.90 -1.39 2.43
N VAL A 143 -12.45 -2.60 2.79
CA VAL A 143 -11.41 -3.35 2.05
C VAL A 143 -11.89 -4.75 1.72
N SER A 144 -11.67 -5.15 0.47
CA SER A 144 -11.79 -6.53 -0.01
C SER A 144 -10.41 -7.15 -0.12
N SER A 145 -10.25 -8.35 0.41
CA SER A 145 -8.94 -8.99 0.51
C SER A 145 -9.01 -10.50 0.31
N ALA A 146 -7.92 -11.08 -0.16
CA ALA A 146 -7.74 -12.53 -0.24
C ALA A 146 -6.33 -12.92 0.22
N PRO A 147 -6.15 -14.06 0.91
CA PRO A 147 -4.82 -14.57 1.22
C PRO A 147 -4.07 -14.93 -0.06
N ILE A 148 -2.74 -14.73 -0.08
CA ILE A 148 -1.89 -15.41 -1.06
C ILE A 148 -2.05 -16.93 -0.88
N ASN A 149 -2.35 -17.63 -1.98
CA ASN A 149 -2.28 -19.08 -2.00
C ASN A 149 -0.83 -19.47 -2.34
N PRO A 150 -0.06 -20.07 -1.40
CA PRO A 150 1.33 -20.44 -1.66
C PRO A 150 1.50 -21.44 -2.83
N GLU A 151 0.46 -22.19 -3.19
CA GLU A 151 0.51 -23.11 -4.34
C GLU A 151 0.47 -22.43 -5.72
N ARG A 152 0.16 -21.12 -5.80
CA ARG A 152 0.15 -20.37 -7.07
C ARG A 152 1.48 -19.70 -7.44
N ILE A 153 2.46 -19.68 -6.54
CA ILE A 153 3.77 -19.05 -6.81
C ILE A 153 4.65 -19.96 -7.69
N ASN A 154 4.40 -21.28 -7.70
CA ASN A 154 5.21 -22.26 -8.42
C ASN A 154 4.75 -22.59 -9.86
N THR A 155 3.61 -22.09 -10.33
CA THR A 155 3.08 -22.48 -11.66
C THR A 155 3.57 -21.62 -12.82
N ASP A 156 4.17 -20.45 -12.57
CA ASP A 156 4.58 -19.54 -13.65
C ASP A 156 6.07 -19.63 -14.01
N ILE A 157 6.81 -20.63 -13.49
CA ILE A 157 8.22 -20.91 -13.84
C ILE A 157 8.35 -22.04 -14.88
N ILE A 158 7.26 -22.71 -15.25
CA ILE A 158 7.27 -23.78 -16.26
C ILE A 158 6.13 -23.57 -17.24
N SER A 159 6.29 -22.63 -18.18
CA SER A 159 5.54 -22.58 -19.45
C SER A 159 6.36 -21.83 -20.50
#